data_AF-A0A659SBN8-F1
#
_entry.id   AF-A0A659SBN8-F1
#
_cell.length_a   1.000
_cell.length_b   1.000
_cell.length_c   1.000
_cell.angle_alpha   90.00
_cell.angle_beta   90.00
_cell.angle_gamma   90.00
#
_symmetry.space_group_name_H-M   'P 1'
#
loop_
_entity.id
_entity.type
_entity.pdbx_description
1 polymer ?
#
loop_
_entity_poly.entity_id
_entity_poly.type
_entity_poly.pdbx_seq_one_letter_code
_entity_poly.pdbx_strand_id
1 'polypeptide(L)' 'MSLPMLQVALDNQTMDSAYETTRLIAEELDIIQVGTIPCVGEGLRALRDLHAREPQ' A
#
# COMPACT_ATOMS: atom_id res chain seq x y z
N MET A 1 -3.87 18.84 -18.74
CA MET A 1 -4.91 18.12 -17.97
C MET A 1 -4.18 17.26 -16.96
N SER A 2 -4.54 17.29 -15.68
CA SER A 2 -3.94 16.37 -14.70
C SER A 2 -4.36 14.94 -15.04
N LEU A 3 -3.43 14.00 -14.97
CA LEU A 3 -3.75 12.58 -15.08
C LEU A 3 -4.72 12.19 -13.95
N PRO A 4 -5.65 11.24 -14.16
CA PRO A 4 -6.51 10.75 -13.08
C PRO A 4 -5.65 10.06 -12.03
N MET A 5 -5.92 10.33 -10.75
CA MET A 5 -5.22 9.70 -9.65
C MET A 5 -5.58 8.21 -9.53
N LEU A 6 -4.58 7.34 -9.44
CA LEU A 6 -4.76 5.91 -9.26
C LEU A 6 -4.65 5.53 -7.78
N GLN A 7 -5.69 4.88 -7.28
CA GLN A 7 -5.75 4.33 -5.92
C GLN A 7 -5.90 2.81 -5.98
N VAL A 8 -5.14 2.10 -5.15
CA VAL A 8 -5.25 0.64 -4.96
C VAL A 8 -5.47 0.30 -3.50
N ALA A 9 -6.39 -0.64 -3.26
CA ALA A 9 -6.62 -1.26 -1.96
C ALA A 9 -5.89 -2.61 -1.88
N LEU A 10 -4.99 -2.76 -0.92
CA LEU A 10 -4.27 -4.01 -0.69
C LEU A 10 -5.12 -4.97 0.15
N ASP A 11 -5.61 -6.05 -0.47
CA ASP A 11 -6.38 -7.12 0.19
C ASP A 11 -5.57 -8.42 0.39
N ASN A 12 -4.25 -8.25 0.51
CA ASN A 12 -3.31 -9.33 0.76
C ASN A 12 -3.53 -9.96 2.15
N GLN A 13 -3.34 -11.28 2.26
CA GLN A 13 -3.52 -12.00 3.52
C GLN A 13 -2.36 -11.83 4.51
N THR A 14 -1.21 -11.33 4.04
CA THR A 14 0.00 -11.09 4.85
C THR A 14 0.66 -9.78 4.47
N MET A 15 1.40 -9.17 5.40
CA MET A 15 2.14 -7.94 5.10
C MET A 15 3.25 -8.14 4.08
N ASP A 16 3.96 -9.26 4.11
CA ASP A 16 5.02 -9.52 3.13
C ASP A 16 4.47 -9.51 1.69
N SER A 17 3.31 -10.14 1.47
CA SER A 17 2.68 -10.11 0.16
C SER A 17 2.11 -8.73 -0.19
N ALA A 18 1.65 -7.96 0.80
CA ALA A 18 1.26 -6.56 0.60
C ALA A 18 2.45 -5.71 0.14
N TYR A 19 3.61 -5.84 0.79
CA TYR A 19 4.82 -5.11 0.44
C TYR A 19 5.32 -5.44 -0.97
N GLU A 20 5.36 -6.73 -1.33
CA GLU A 20 5.75 -7.13 -2.69
C GLU A 20 4.76 -6.59 -3.72
N THR A 21 3.46 -6.61 -3.41
CA THR A 21 2.44 -6.06 -4.32
C THR A 21 2.62 -4.55 -4.50
N THR A 22 2.76 -3.80 -3.40
CA THR A 22 2.99 -2.35 -3.45
C THR A 22 4.22 -2.01 -4.28
N ARG A 23 5.35 -2.68 -4.04
CA ARG A 23 6.59 -2.43 -4.76
C ARG A 23 6.45 -2.58 -6.29
N LEU A 24 5.59 -3.48 -6.75
CA LEU A 24 5.38 -3.73 -8.19
C LEU A 24 4.57 -2.64 -8.90
N ILE A 25 3.81 -1.84 -8.15
CA ILE A 25 2.84 -0.88 -8.70
C ILE A 25 3.00 0.53 -8.14
N ALA A 26 3.97 0.77 -7.25
CA ALA A 26 4.09 2.01 -6.50
C ALA A 26 4.40 3.23 -7.40
N GLU A 27 5.12 3.04 -8.51
CA GLU A 27 5.45 4.14 -9.43
C GLU A 27 4.21 4.65 -10.19
N GLU A 28 3.16 3.83 -10.23
CA GLU A 28 1.90 4.11 -10.93
C GLU A 28 0.79 4.57 -10.00
N LEU A 29 1.00 4.56 -8.68
CA LEU A 29 -0.03 4.90 -7.68
C LEU A 29 0.18 6.28 -7.07
N ASP A 30 -0.90 7.04 -7.01
CA ASP A 30 -0.95 8.30 -6.25
C ASP A 30 -1.31 8.04 -4.79
N ILE A 31 -2.09 6.99 -4.51
CA ILE A 31 -2.55 6.65 -3.16
C ILE A 31 -2.49 5.14 -2.94
N ILE A 32 -1.81 4.74 -1.86
CA ILE A 32 -1.81 3.37 -1.35
C ILE A 32 -2.77 3.29 -0.16
N GLN A 33 -3.79 2.43 -0.27
CA GLN A 33 -4.71 2.14 0.83
C GLN A 33 -4.47 0.74 1.40
N VAL A 34 -4.22 0.68 2.71
CA VAL A 34 -4.10 -0.59 3.44
C VAL A 34 -5.48 -1.14 3.76
N GLY A 35 -5.78 -2.35 3.29
CA GLY A 35 -7.04 -3.04 3.55
C GLY A 35 -7.19 -3.55 4.98
N THR A 36 -8.36 -4.13 5.28
CA THR A 36 -8.73 -4.56 6.64
C THR A 36 -7.82 -5.65 7.20
N ILE A 37 -7.43 -6.64 6.38
CA ILE A 37 -6.62 -7.77 6.83
C ILE A 37 -5.24 -7.33 7.35
N PRO A 38 -4.45 -6.54 6.59
CA PRO A 38 -3.19 -6.00 7.10
C PRO A 38 -3.38 -5.04 8.29
N CYS A 39 -4.47 -4.26 8.33
CA CYS A 39 -4.78 -3.41 9.49
C CYS A 39 -5.15 -4.20 10.76
N VAL A 40 -5.81 -5.35 10.65
CA VAL A 40 -6.15 -6.19 11.81
C VAL A 40 -4.92 -6.97 12.29
N GLY A 41 -4.05 -7.42 11.39
CA GLY A 41 -2.84 -8.16 11.73
C GLY A 41 -1.75 -7.29 12.37
N GLU A 42 -1.48 -6.11 11.80
CA GLU A 42 -0.31 -5.28 12.17
C GLU A 42 -0.69 -3.87 12.63
N GLY A 43 -1.94 -3.46 12.43
CA GLY A 43 -2.42 -2.15 12.84
C GLY A 43 -1.65 -1.02 12.15
N LEU A 44 -1.32 0.01 12.94
CA LEU A 44 -0.58 1.18 12.45
C LEU A 44 0.85 0.86 11.98
N ARG A 45 1.41 -0.32 12.32
CA ARG A 45 2.73 -0.72 11.80
C ARG A 45 2.68 -0.90 10.28
N ALA A 46 1.61 -1.48 9.75
CA ALA A 46 1.43 -1.66 8.31
C ALA A 46 1.50 -0.34 7.52
N LEU A 47 0.83 0.71 8.02
CA LEU A 47 0.88 2.03 7.39
C LEU A 47 2.27 2.67 7.49
N ARG A 48 2.92 2.58 8.65
CA ARG A 48 4.25 3.17 8.88
C ARG A 48 5.30 2.54 7.99
N ASP A 49 5.26 1.22 7.85
CA ASP A 49 6.23 0.48 7.06
C ASP A 49 6.05 0.75 5.56
N LEU A 50 4.80 0.82 5.08
CA LEU A 50 4.53 1.22 3.69
C LEU A 50 4.98 2.66 3.42
N HIS A 51 4.67 3.59 4.32
CA HIS A 51 5.08 4.98 4.19
C HIS A 51 6.61 5.17 4.21
N ALA A 52 7.34 4.32 4.94
CA ALA A 52 8.80 4.39 5.01
C ALA A 52 9.51 3.78 3.79
N ARG A 53 8.82 2.93 3.02
CA ARG A 53 9.39 2.15 1.91
C ARG A 53 9.19 2.80 0.54
N GLU A 54 8.12 3.58 0.37
CA GLU A 54 7.82 4.22 -0.90
C GLU A 54 8.29 5.69 -0.94
N PRO A 55 8.95 6.15 -2.02
CA PRO A 55 9.33 7.55 -2.19
C PRO A 55 8.09 8.46 -2.33
N GLN A 56 8.23 9.73 -1.95
CA GLN A 56 7.18 10.75 -2.08
C GLN A 56 6.95 11.18 -3.53
#